data_AF-A0A2J6HYN8-F1
#
_entry.id   AF-A0A2J6HYN8-F1
#
_cell.length_a   1.000
_cell.length_b   1.000
_cell.length_c   1.000
_cell.angle_alpha   90.00
_cell.angle_beta   90.00
_cell.angle_gamma   90.00
#
_symmetry.space_group_name_H-M   'P 1'
#
loop_
_entity.id
_entity.type
_entity.pdbx_description
1 polymer ?
#
loop_
_entity_poly.entity_id
_entity_poly.type
_entity_poly.pdbx_seq_one_letter_code
_entity_poly.pdbx_strand_id
1 'polypeptide(L)'
;MRIKAHYIIMILATFLLTSCVEEYWPDLDKYENILVVDALIHDGKGPFEINISRSAALDMPVFNGVANATVKIKCDDGTETVCQQQ
;
A
#
# COMPACT_ATOMS: atom_id res chain seq x y z
N MET A 1 36.81 -44.68 2.03
CA MET A 1 36.57 -43.52 2.93
C MET A 1 35.41 -43.86 3.87
N ARG A 2 35.65 -43.96 5.19
CA ARG A 2 34.59 -44.15 6.19
C ARG A 2 34.27 -42.80 6.83
N ILE A 3 33.19 -42.17 6.39
CA ILE A 3 32.72 -40.89 6.96
C ILE A 3 32.15 -41.20 8.35
N LYS A 4 32.67 -40.55 9.38
CA LYS A 4 32.25 -40.77 10.76
C LYS A 4 30.92 -40.06 11.02
N ALA A 5 30.04 -40.68 11.82
CA ALA A 5 28.67 -40.21 12.07
C ALA A 5 28.59 -38.76 12.59
N HIS A 6 29.59 -38.29 13.34
CA HIS A 6 29.63 -36.90 13.82
C HIS A 6 29.75 -35.87 12.68
N TYR A 7 30.41 -36.21 11.57
CA TYR A 7 30.46 -35.32 10.41
C TYR A 7 29.10 -35.20 9.74
N ILE A 8 28.32 -36.29 9.71
CA ILE A 8 26.96 -36.29 9.17
C ILE A 8 26.04 -35.42 10.02
N ILE A 9 26.15 -35.52 11.35
CA ILE A 9 25.36 -34.72 12.30
C ILE A 9 25.70 -33.22 12.18
N MET A 10 26.99 -32.87 12.02
CA MET A 10 27.40 -31.48 11.81
C MET A 10 26.81 -30.89 10.51
N ILE A 11 26.83 -31.66 9.42
CA ILE A 11 26.27 -31.22 8.13
C ILE A 11 24.76 -31.01 8.27
N LEU A 12 24.04 -31.94 8.91
CA LEU A 12 22.60 -31.83 9.12
C LEU A 12 22.22 -30.62 9.98
N ALA A 13 23.00 -30.32 11.02
CA ALA A 13 22.81 -29.14 11.86
C ALA A 13 22.98 -27.82 11.09
N THR A 14 23.84 -27.80 10.07
CA THR A 14 24.07 -26.61 9.24
C THR A 14 22.89 -26.34 8.29
N PHE A 15 22.22 -27.39 7.80
CA PHE A 15 20.99 -27.27 7.01
C PHE A 15 19.79 -26.76 7.82
N LEU A 16 19.78 -26.95 9.14
CA LEU A 16 18.72 -26.41 10.01
C LEU A 16 18.87 -24.91 10.27
N LEU A 17 20.05 -24.33 10.02
CA LEU A 17 20.32 -22.91 10.19
C LEU A 17 20.00 -22.09 8.93
N THR A 18 19.79 -22.74 7.78
CA THR A 18 19.26 -22.07 6.58
C THR A 18 17.76 -21.93 6.75
N SER A 19 17.34 -20.85 7.41
CA SER A 19 15.93 -20.49 7.51
C SER A 19 15.39 -20.25 6.10
N CYS A 20 14.51 -21.13 5.62
CA CYS A 20 13.74 -20.92 4.39
C CYS A 20 12.65 -19.88 4.64
N VAL A 21 13.05 -18.62 4.87
CA VAL A 21 12.15 -17.48 4.76
C VAL A 21 12.25 -17.04 3.32
N GLU A 22 11.26 -17.42 2.53
CA GLU A 22 11.12 -16.97 1.16
C GLU A 22 10.62 -15.53 1.18
N GLU A 23 11.30 -14.65 0.43
CA GLU A 23 10.84 -13.27 0.26
C GLU A 23 9.50 -13.28 -0.49
N TYR A 24 8.49 -12.67 0.12
CA TYR A 24 7.20 -12.50 -0.50
C TYR A 24 7.18 -11.23 -1.34
N TRP A 25 7.02 -11.39 -2.66
CA TRP A 25 6.81 -10.31 -3.61
C TRP A 25 5.34 -10.25 -4.00
N PRO A 26 4.55 -9.31 -3.46
CA PRO A 26 3.14 -9.17 -3.83
C PRO A 26 3.01 -8.79 -5.30
N ASP A 27 2.01 -9.36 -5.97
CA ASP A 27 1.59 -8.94 -7.32
C ASP A 27 0.89 -7.57 -7.21
N LEU A 28 1.64 -6.51 -7.49
CA LEU A 28 1.22 -5.12 -7.31
C LEU A 28 0.85 -4.41 -8.62
N ASP A 29 0.97 -5.07 -9.77
CA ASP A 29 0.74 -4.48 -11.11
C ASP A 29 -0.67 -3.84 -11.24
N LYS A 30 -1.64 -4.34 -10.47
CA LYS A 30 -3.03 -3.86 -10.46
C LYS A 30 -3.27 -2.70 -9.49
N TYR A 31 -2.30 -2.37 -8.65
CA TYR A 31 -2.42 -1.38 -7.59
C TYR A 31 -1.64 -0.08 -7.85
N GLU A 32 -1.03 0.03 -9.02
CA GLU A 32 -0.38 1.25 -9.49
C GLU A 32 -1.40 2.23 -10.11
N ASN A 33 -1.13 3.54 -9.98
CA ASN A 33 -1.93 4.63 -10.55
C ASN A 33 -3.41 4.68 -10.11
N ILE A 34 -3.76 4.04 -9.00
CA ILE A 34 -5.09 4.11 -8.38
C ILE A 34 -5.33 5.53 -7.86
N LEU A 35 -6.51 6.09 -8.16
CA LEU A 35 -6.94 7.36 -7.61
C LEU A 35 -7.31 7.17 -6.14
N VAL A 36 -6.59 7.84 -5.25
CA VAL A 36 -6.82 7.84 -3.81
C VAL A 36 -7.41 9.20 -3.43
N VAL A 37 -8.55 9.17 -2.77
CA VAL A 37 -9.22 10.35 -2.22
C VAL A 37 -9.15 10.23 -0.70
N ASP A 38 -8.36 11.10 -0.08
CA ASP A 38 -8.29 11.25 1.37
C ASP A 38 -9.06 12.52 1.76
N ALA A 39 -10.08 12.38 2.59
CA ALA A 39 -10.96 13.48 2.95
C ALA A 39 -11.50 13.29 4.37
N LEU A 40 -11.50 14.37 5.15
CA LEU A 40 -12.17 14.41 6.45
C LEU A 40 -13.57 14.97 6.30
N ILE A 41 -14.59 14.11 6.47
CA ILE A 41 -16.00 14.52 6.46
C ILE A 41 -16.48 14.60 7.92
N HIS A 42 -17.02 15.75 8.31
CA HIS A 42 -17.62 15.95 9.63
C HIS A 42 -18.90 16.78 9.55
N ASP A 43 -19.78 16.67 10.55
CA ASP A 43 -21.13 17.32 10.58
C ASP A 43 -21.09 18.84 10.78
N GLY A 44 -19.90 19.45 10.78
CA GLY A 44 -19.73 20.88 10.97
C GLY A 44 -19.83 21.61 9.63
N LYS A 45 -20.43 22.80 9.63
CA LYS A 45 -20.42 23.69 8.46
C LYS A 45 -19.02 24.27 8.29
N GLY A 46 -18.24 23.73 7.35
CA GLY A 46 -16.91 24.21 7.00
C GLY A 46 -16.44 23.66 5.66
N PRO A 47 -15.36 24.22 5.07
CA PRO A 47 -14.73 23.62 3.90
C PRO A 47 -14.16 22.25 4.28
N PHE A 48 -14.46 21.23 3.49
CA PHE A 48 -13.88 19.90 3.65
C PHE A 48 -12.47 19.90 3.05
N GLU A 49 -11.48 19.49 3.84
CA GLU A 49 -10.14 19.25 3.34
C GLU A 49 -10.13 17.94 2.56
N ILE A 50 -9.75 18.02 1.27
CA ILE A 50 -9.66 16.86 0.38
C ILE A 50 -8.27 16.85 -0.25
N ASN A 51 -7.60 15.72 -0.14
CA ASN A 51 -6.34 15.42 -0.78
C ASN A 51 -6.55 14.31 -1.81
N ILE A 52 -6.25 14.60 -3.08
CA ILE A 52 -6.41 13.68 -4.19
C ILE A 52 -5.03 13.38 -4.76
N SER A 53 -4.68 12.10 -4.74
CA SER A 53 -3.40 11.62 -5.23
C SER A 53 -3.55 10.32 -6.00
N ARG A 54 -2.51 9.93 -6.74
CA ARG A 54 -2.40 8.61 -7.36
C ARG A 54 -1.40 7.76 -6.62
N SER A 55 -1.69 6.47 -6.47
CA SER A 55 -0.71 5.50 -5.96
C SER A 55 0.51 5.45 -6.89
N ALA A 56 1.68 5.24 -6.28
CA ALA A 56 2.94 5.08 -6.98
C ALA A 56 3.44 3.65 -6.88
N ALA A 57 4.34 3.28 -7.79
CA ALA A 57 4.97 1.97 -7.78
C ALA A 57 5.83 1.78 -6.52
N LEU A 58 5.93 0.55 -6.04
CA LEU A 58 6.66 0.23 -4.81
C LEU A 58 8.17 0.48 -4.95
N ASP A 59 8.71 0.23 -6.14
CA ASP A 59 10.11 0.43 -6.49
C ASP A 59 10.47 1.91 -6.71
N MET A 60 9.48 2.76 -7.01
CA MET A 60 9.65 4.19 -7.25
C MET A 60 8.56 5.02 -6.55
N PRO A 61 8.65 5.21 -5.22
CA PRO A 61 7.69 5.98 -4.46
C PRO A 61 7.81 7.47 -4.80
N VAL A 62 6.88 7.97 -5.61
CA VAL A 62 6.78 9.39 -5.98
C VAL A 62 5.41 9.93 -5.57
N PHE A 63 5.37 11.12 -4.96
CA PHE A 63 4.11 11.77 -4.67
C PHE A 63 3.46 12.30 -5.96
N ASN A 64 2.30 11.75 -6.32
CA ASN A 64 1.54 12.13 -7.50
C ASN A 64 0.22 12.81 -7.11
N GLY A 65 0.28 14.10 -6.76
CA GLY A 65 -0.91 14.91 -6.48
C GLY A 65 -1.70 15.23 -7.76
N VAL A 66 -3.03 15.21 -7.67
CA VAL A 66 -3.93 15.53 -8.80
C VAL A 66 -4.48 16.94 -8.63
N ALA A 67 -4.03 17.88 -9.46
CA ALA A 67 -4.58 19.24 -9.48
C ALA A 67 -5.90 19.33 -10.28
N ASN A 68 -6.73 20.31 -9.95
CA ASN A 68 -8.02 20.60 -10.62
C ASN A 68 -9.06 19.46 -10.59
N ALA A 69 -8.96 18.57 -9.60
CA ALA A 69 -9.96 17.53 -9.40
C ALA A 69 -11.13 18.06 -8.55
N THR A 70 -12.35 17.64 -8.92
CA THR A 70 -13.59 18.00 -8.24
C THR A 70 -14.22 16.75 -7.65
N VAL A 71 -14.49 16.75 -6.34
CA VAL A 71 -15.19 15.66 -5.67
C VAL A 71 -16.62 16.09 -5.39
N LYS A 72 -17.57 15.24 -5.77
CA LYS A 72 -18.99 15.41 -5.46
C LYS A 72 -19.37 14.39 -4.39
N ILE A 73 -19.76 14.89 -3.22
CA ILE A 73 -20.26 14.07 -2.13
C ILE A 73 -21.78 14.07 -2.23
N LYS A 74 -22.37 12.89 -2.33
CA LYS A 74 -23.82 12.69 -2.35
C LYS A 74 -24.24 12.05 -1.03
N CYS A 75 -25.11 12.74 -0.30
CA CYS A 75 -25.66 12.25 0.95
C CYS A 75 -26.97 11.49 0.70
N ASP A 76 -27.35 10.60 1.63
CA ASP A 76 -28.56 9.77 1.53
C ASP A 76 -29.87 10.59 1.57
N ASP A 77 -29.81 11.82 2.07
CA ASP A 77 -30.89 12.81 2.06
C ASP A 77 -31.10 13.46 0.67
N GLY A 78 -30.25 13.13 -0.31
CA GLY A 78 -30.27 13.71 -1.66
C GLY A 78 -29.50 15.02 -1.80
N THR A 79 -28.84 15.50 -0.74
CA THR A 79 -28.01 16.70 -0.79
C THR A 79 -26.68 16.39 -1.49
N GLU A 80 -26.29 17.25 -2.43
CA GLU A 80 -25.00 17.17 -3.12
C GLU A 80 -24.09 18.33 -2.68
N THR A 81 -22.89 18.03 -2.19
CA THR A 81 -21.88 19.03 -1.85
C THR A 81 -20.66 18.86 -2.74
N VAL A 82 -20.22 19.96 -3.37
CA VAL A 82 -19.04 19.99 -4.25
C VAL A 82 -17.84 20.52 -3.48
N CYS A 83 -16.76 19.76 -3.50
CA CYS A 83 -15.51 20.11 -2.83
C CYS A 83 -14.35 20.12 -3.84
N GLN A 84 -13.41 21.05 -3.64
CA GLN A 84 -12.23 21.23 -4.48
C GLN A 84 -11.00 20.90 -3.64
N GLN A 85 -9.98 20.31 -4.26
CA GLN A 85 -8.67 20.20 -3.62
C GLN A 85 -8.06 21.59 -3.44
N GLN A 86 -7.52 21.84 -2.24
CA GLN A 86 -6.92 23.11 -1.84
C GLN A 86 -5.42 23.18 -2.17
#